data_AF-A0A3P1WJ06-F1
#
_entry.id   AF-A0A3P1WJ06-F1
#
_cell.length_a   1.000
_cell.length_b   1.000
_cell.length_c   1.000
_cell.angle_alpha   90.00
_cell.angle_beta   90.00
_cell.angle_gamma   90.00
#
_symmetry.space_group_name_H-M   'P 1'
#
loop_
_entity.id
_entity.type
_entity.pdbx_description
1 polymer ?
#
loop_
_entity_poly.entity_id
_entity_poly.type
_entity_poly.pdbx_seq_one_letter_code
_entity_poly.pdbx_strand_id
1 'polypeptide(L)'
;MDATAPCIQAKDVFQHPLMEETRSPASRAERHEMLMLRSQAERLCAGCPFAAQCLSDAVTKFDVVGYVAGTTRKERHDLRLRLGISVASEDLDAYAGVNSGRQYDGAEILRLRAANPNQPLSMIAQRLGCSVSTVKRHLRRIEDGNFVPKKPKPIPSPEIILATLNAMKGSVTQRAA
;
A
#
# COMPACT_ATOMS: atom_id res chain seq x y z
N MET A 1 -5.29 -26.61 -15.41
CA MET A 1 -6.53 -26.12 -14.78
C MET A 1 -6.20 -24.76 -14.21
N ASP A 2 -6.73 -23.69 -14.80
CA ASP A 2 -6.49 -22.33 -14.31
C ASP A 2 -7.24 -22.15 -12.99
N ALA A 3 -6.50 -22.21 -11.88
CA ALA A 3 -7.06 -21.98 -10.56
C ALA A 3 -7.61 -20.56 -10.51
N THR A 4 -8.94 -20.42 -10.44
CA THR A 4 -9.58 -19.12 -10.31
C THR A 4 -9.59 -18.70 -8.85
N ALA A 5 -9.27 -17.45 -8.54
CA ALA A 5 -9.29 -16.96 -7.17
C ALA A 5 -10.74 -16.97 -6.60
N PRO A 6 -10.97 -17.50 -5.39
CA PRO A 6 -12.33 -17.57 -4.81
C PRO A 6 -13.04 -16.22 -4.70
N CYS A 7 -12.29 -15.12 -4.53
CA CYS A 7 -12.83 -13.77 -4.48
C CYS A 7 -13.46 -13.28 -5.81
N ILE A 8 -13.10 -13.89 -6.94
CA ILE A 8 -13.71 -13.61 -8.24
C ILE A 8 -15.09 -14.29 -8.34
N GLN A 9 -15.25 -15.44 -7.69
CA GLN A 9 -16.49 -16.23 -7.72
C GLN A 9 -17.49 -15.73 -6.68
N ALA A 10 -17.03 -15.44 -5.46
CA ALA A 10 -17.87 -14.96 -4.34
C ALA A 10 -18.02 -13.43 -4.32
N LYS A 11 -18.42 -12.83 -5.44
CA LYS A 11 -18.53 -11.36 -5.56
C LYS A 11 -19.50 -10.75 -4.56
N ASP A 12 -20.56 -11.48 -4.24
CA ASP A 12 -21.56 -11.14 -3.22
C ASP A 12 -20.95 -10.93 -1.82
N VAL A 13 -19.85 -11.63 -1.51
CA VAL A 13 -19.12 -11.46 -0.26
C VAL A 13 -18.12 -10.30 -0.37
N PHE A 14 -17.26 -10.31 -1.39
CA PHE A 14 -16.13 -9.39 -1.49
C PHE A 14 -16.50 -7.98 -1.99
N GLN A 15 -17.61 -7.83 -2.70
CA GLN A 15 -18.15 -6.56 -3.19
C GLN A 15 -19.39 -6.12 -2.38
N HIS A 16 -19.63 -6.73 -1.22
CA HIS A 16 -20.75 -6.35 -0.37
C HIS A 16 -20.53 -4.93 0.19
N PRO A 17 -21.56 -4.05 0.23
CA PRO A 17 -21.41 -2.69 0.76
C PRO A 17 -20.93 -2.62 2.22
N LEU A 18 -21.18 -3.66 3.03
CA LEU A 18 -20.67 -3.72 4.41
C LEU A 18 -19.20 -4.14 4.51
N MET A 19 -18.61 -4.62 3.42
CA MET A 19 -17.18 -4.97 3.31
C MET A 19 -16.36 -3.82 2.73
N GLU A 20 -17.02 -2.78 2.20
CA GLU A 20 -16.40 -1.51 1.83
C GLU A 20 -16.16 -0.64 3.06
N GLU A 21 -14.93 -0.16 3.23
CA GLU A 21 -14.50 0.57 4.43
C GLU A 21 -15.14 1.96 4.59
N THR A 22 -15.77 2.47 3.54
CA THR A 22 -16.50 3.74 3.52
C THR A 22 -17.83 3.66 4.28
N ARG A 23 -18.38 2.45 4.50
CA ARG A 23 -19.68 2.25 5.14
C ARG A 23 -19.53 1.56 6.49
N SER A 24 -19.75 2.32 7.56
CA SER A 24 -19.86 1.73 8.90
C SER A 24 -21.25 1.13 9.12
N PRO A 25 -21.38 -0.03 9.79
CA PRO A 25 -22.67 -0.63 10.09
C PRO A 25 -23.46 0.24 11.07
N ALA A 26 -24.66 0.64 10.67
CA ALA A 26 -25.55 1.53 11.41
C ALA A 26 -26.31 0.81 12.54
N SER A 27 -26.50 -0.51 12.41
CA SER A 27 -27.29 -1.31 13.36
C SER A 27 -26.53 -2.53 13.91
N ARG A 28 -27.06 -3.12 14.99
CA ARG A 28 -26.55 -4.40 15.54
C ARG A 28 -26.68 -5.54 14.52
N ALA A 29 -27.75 -5.55 13.73
CA ALA A 29 -27.98 -6.56 12.70
C ALA A 29 -26.91 -6.45 11.60
N GLU A 30 -26.63 -5.24 11.09
CA GLU A 30 -25.59 -5.01 10.09
C GLU A 30 -24.19 -5.35 10.62
N ARG A 31 -23.90 -5.09 11.91
CA ARG A 31 -22.63 -5.53 12.53
C ARG A 31 -22.50 -7.06 12.51
N HIS A 32 -23.57 -7.77 12.84
CA HIS A 32 -23.57 -9.23 12.82
C HIS A 32 -23.38 -9.76 11.39
N GLU A 33 -24.08 -9.18 10.42
CA GLU A 33 -23.92 -9.50 9.00
C GLU A 33 -22.50 -9.25 8.50
N MET A 34 -21.91 -8.11 8.83
CA MET A 34 -20.52 -7.78 8.50
C MET A 34 -19.54 -8.80 9.10
N LEU A 35 -19.76 -9.27 10.34
CA LEU A 35 -18.94 -10.32 10.95
C LEU A 35 -19.07 -11.66 10.21
N MET A 36 -20.29 -12.01 9.76
CA MET A 36 -20.54 -13.22 8.98
C MET A 36 -19.84 -13.16 7.61
N LEU A 37 -19.96 -12.03 6.90
CA LEU A 37 -19.28 -11.79 5.64
C LEU A 37 -17.75 -11.87 5.80
N ARG A 38 -17.21 -11.27 6.86
CA ARG A 38 -15.78 -11.32 7.16
C ARG A 38 -15.31 -12.75 7.46
N SER A 39 -16.07 -13.52 8.26
CA SER A 39 -15.78 -14.92 8.54
C SER A 39 -15.78 -15.78 7.26
N GLN A 40 -16.75 -15.55 6.37
CA GLN A 40 -16.82 -16.22 5.08
C GLN A 40 -15.62 -15.85 4.19
N ALA A 41 -15.29 -14.56 4.08
CA ALA A 41 -14.14 -14.09 3.31
C ALA A 41 -12.82 -14.67 3.85
N GLU A 42 -12.65 -14.74 5.17
CA GLU A 42 -11.47 -15.34 5.80
C GLU A 42 -11.28 -16.80 5.41
N ARG A 43 -12.35 -17.62 5.45
CA ARG A 43 -12.30 -19.02 5.03
C ARG A 43 -11.93 -19.16 3.55
N LEU A 44 -12.51 -18.32 2.69
CA LEU A 44 -12.21 -18.32 1.25
C LEU A 44 -10.76 -17.91 0.97
N CYS A 45 -10.24 -16.92 1.70
CA CYS A 45 -8.85 -16.51 1.58
C CYS A 45 -7.88 -17.57 2.11
N ALA A 46 -8.21 -18.28 3.19
CA ALA A 46 -7.36 -19.31 3.77
C ALA A 46 -7.14 -20.51 2.81
N GLY A 47 -8.13 -20.85 1.99
CA GLY A 47 -8.02 -21.89 0.96
C GLY A 47 -7.53 -21.40 -0.40
N CYS A 48 -7.22 -20.11 -0.55
CA CYS A 48 -6.86 -19.54 -1.85
C CYS A 48 -5.41 -19.89 -2.22
N PRO A 49 -5.14 -20.47 -3.41
CA PRO A 49 -3.77 -20.80 -3.83
C PRO A 49 -2.89 -19.56 -4.04
N PHE A 50 -3.49 -18.38 -4.16
CA PHE A 50 -2.78 -17.10 -4.35
C PHE A 50 -2.62 -16.29 -3.06
N ALA A 51 -2.97 -16.84 -1.89
CA ALA A 51 -3.05 -16.07 -0.64
C ALA A 51 -1.74 -15.34 -0.30
N ALA A 52 -0.59 -16.01 -0.37
CA ALA A 52 0.71 -15.43 -0.03
C ALA A 52 1.12 -14.30 -0.98
N GLN A 53 0.96 -14.51 -2.29
CA GLN A 53 1.28 -13.50 -3.30
C GLN A 53 0.33 -12.30 -3.20
N CYS A 54 -0.97 -12.57 -3.02
CA CYS A 54 -2.00 -11.55 -2.85
C CYS A 54 -1.70 -10.67 -1.61
N LEU A 55 -1.30 -11.28 -0.49
CA LEU A 55 -0.91 -10.54 0.71
C LEU A 55 0.34 -9.69 0.46
N SER A 56 1.37 -10.27 -0.17
CA SER A 56 2.60 -9.55 -0.50
C SER A 56 2.31 -8.32 -1.35
N ASP A 57 1.53 -8.46 -2.42
CA ASP A 57 1.20 -7.35 -3.31
C ASP A 57 0.32 -6.30 -2.63
N ALA A 58 -0.68 -6.71 -1.85
CA ALA A 58 -1.55 -5.81 -1.10
C ALA A 58 -0.80 -5.05 0.01
N VAL A 59 0.34 -5.55 0.50
CA VAL A 59 1.13 -4.88 1.52
C VAL A 59 2.22 -4.00 0.90
N THR A 60 2.84 -4.45 -0.20
CA THR A 60 4.07 -3.85 -0.75
C THR A 60 3.84 -2.96 -1.96
N LYS A 61 2.78 -3.18 -2.74
CA LYS A 61 2.56 -2.50 -4.04
C LYS A 61 1.33 -1.61 -4.05
N PHE A 62 0.20 -2.08 -3.52
CA PHE A 62 -1.09 -1.41 -3.70
C PHE A 62 -1.80 -1.19 -2.36
N ASP A 63 -2.35 0.01 -2.13
CA ASP A 63 -3.29 0.25 -1.03
C ASP A 63 -4.74 0.03 -1.46
N VAL A 64 -5.12 -1.24 -1.62
CA VAL A 64 -6.46 -1.63 -2.04
C VAL A 64 -7.47 -1.37 -0.91
N VAL A 65 -8.69 -0.93 -1.24
CA VAL A 65 -9.80 -0.76 -0.28
C VAL A 65 -10.49 -2.11 0.00
N GLY A 66 -11.03 -2.28 1.21
CA GLY A 66 -11.83 -3.45 1.57
C GLY A 66 -11.00 -4.69 1.97
N TYR A 67 -11.63 -5.86 1.88
CA TYR A 67 -11.08 -7.13 2.36
C TYR A 67 -10.30 -7.88 1.27
N VAL A 68 -8.99 -8.03 1.47
CA VAL A 68 -8.06 -8.62 0.49
C VAL A 68 -7.05 -9.49 1.22
N ALA A 69 -6.69 -10.64 0.64
CA ALA A 69 -5.67 -11.55 1.18
C ALA A 69 -5.90 -11.97 2.64
N GLY A 70 -7.16 -12.11 3.08
CA GLY A 70 -7.48 -12.47 4.46
C GLY A 70 -7.29 -11.33 5.48
N THR A 71 -7.23 -10.08 4.99
CA THR A 71 -6.97 -8.88 5.80
C THR A 71 -7.89 -7.71 5.45
N THR A 72 -8.18 -6.88 6.44
CA THR A 72 -8.76 -5.54 6.31
C THR A 72 -7.68 -4.52 5.92
N ARG A 73 -8.05 -3.33 5.43
CA ARG A 73 -7.05 -2.29 5.13
C ARG A 73 -6.35 -1.81 6.39
N LYS A 74 -7.07 -1.72 7.51
CA LYS A 74 -6.48 -1.42 8.82
C LYS A 74 -5.38 -2.42 9.19
N GLU A 75 -5.64 -3.72 9.07
CA GLU A 75 -4.62 -4.75 9.33
C GLU A 75 -3.43 -4.62 8.37
N ARG A 76 -3.66 -4.31 7.09
CA ARG A 76 -2.57 -4.04 6.14
C ARG A 76 -1.78 -2.80 6.51
N HIS A 77 -2.43 -1.74 6.97
CA HIS A 77 -1.77 -0.52 7.45
C HIS A 77 -0.87 -0.82 8.65
N ASP A 78 -1.39 -1.52 9.65
CA ASP A 78 -0.63 -1.92 10.84
C ASP A 78 0.55 -2.84 10.47
N LEU A 79 0.34 -3.74 9.51
CA LEU A 79 1.38 -4.63 8.98
C LEU A 79 2.49 -3.84 8.26
N ARG A 80 2.12 -2.85 7.43
CA ARG A 80 3.08 -1.95 6.78
C ARG A 80 3.89 -1.14 7.80
N LEU A 81 3.25 -0.63 8.86
CA LEU A 81 3.95 0.08 9.94
C LEU A 81 5.00 -0.81 10.61
N ARG A 82 4.65 -2.05 10.95
CA ARG A 82 5.57 -3.01 11.58
C ARG A 82 6.74 -3.40 10.68
N LEU A 83 6.46 -3.56 9.38
CA LEU A 83 7.49 -3.89 8.39
C LEU A 83 8.28 -2.66 7.91
N GLY A 84 7.87 -1.45 8.31
CA GLY A 84 8.46 -0.20 7.85
C GLY A 84 8.30 0.02 6.34
N ILE A 85 7.21 -0.49 5.75
CA ILE A 85 6.84 -0.35 4.35
C ILE A 85 5.97 0.90 4.20
N SER A 86 6.23 1.68 3.15
CA SER A 86 5.39 2.82 2.76
C SER A 86 4.88 2.57 1.35
N VAL A 87 3.56 2.49 1.20
CA VAL A 87 2.89 2.42 -0.11
C VAL A 87 2.18 3.74 -0.32
N ALA A 88 2.40 4.39 -1.46
CA ALA A 88 1.67 5.60 -1.80
C ALA A 88 0.18 5.25 -1.93
N SER A 89 -0.69 6.03 -1.31
CA SER A 89 -2.11 5.98 -1.63
C SER A 89 -2.29 6.38 -3.10
N GLU A 90 -3.27 5.80 -3.80
CA GLU A 90 -3.63 6.28 -5.13
C GLU A 90 -3.92 7.79 -5.06
N ASP A 91 -3.07 8.55 -5.75
CA ASP A 91 -3.12 10.00 -5.81
C ASP A 91 -4.16 10.38 -6.87
N LEU A 92 -5.43 10.42 -6.47
CA LEU A 92 -6.51 10.92 -7.32
C LEU A 92 -6.32 12.41 -7.65
N ASP A 93 -5.52 13.15 -6.87
CA ASP A 93 -5.22 14.57 -7.11
C ASP A 93 -4.24 14.74 -8.29
N ALA A 94 -3.34 13.76 -8.52
CA ALA A 94 -2.53 13.70 -9.73
C ALA A 94 -3.38 13.55 -11.00
N TYR A 95 -4.53 12.86 -10.92
CA TYR A 95 -5.50 12.79 -12.02
C TYR A 95 -6.28 14.10 -12.18
N ALA A 96 -6.57 14.81 -11.08
CA ALA A 96 -7.25 16.09 -11.08
C ALA A 96 -6.34 17.31 -11.37
N GLY A 97 -5.04 17.11 -11.59
CA GLY A 97 -4.07 18.17 -11.89
C GLY A 97 -3.71 19.08 -10.69
N VAL A 98 -4.08 18.69 -9.47
CA VAL A 98 -3.88 19.48 -8.26
C VAL A 98 -2.58 19.05 -7.58
N ASN A 99 -1.48 19.75 -7.89
CA ASN A 99 -0.16 19.50 -7.30
C ASN A 99 -0.01 20.14 -5.91
N SER A 100 -0.90 19.80 -4.97
CA SER A 100 -0.86 20.35 -3.61
C SER A 100 0.07 19.54 -2.70
N GLY A 101 1.39 19.78 -2.83
CA GLY A 101 2.35 19.38 -1.79
C GLY A 101 3.11 18.06 -2.01
N ARG A 102 3.28 17.63 -3.26
CA ARG A 102 4.12 16.46 -3.59
C ARG A 102 5.54 16.61 -3.01
N GLN A 103 5.91 15.72 -2.08
CA GLN A 103 7.30 15.63 -1.63
C GLN A 103 8.09 14.87 -2.69
N TYR A 104 8.91 15.59 -3.45
CA TYR A 104 9.76 15.00 -4.48
C TYR A 104 10.95 14.30 -3.84
N ASP A 105 11.21 13.06 -4.26
CA ASP A 105 12.35 12.32 -3.78
C ASP A 105 13.65 12.92 -4.36
N GLY A 106 14.43 13.56 -3.49
CA GLY A 106 15.73 14.11 -3.86
C GLY A 106 16.71 13.04 -4.34
N ALA A 107 16.56 11.79 -3.92
CA ALA A 107 17.39 10.69 -4.36
C ALA A 107 17.12 10.34 -5.83
N GLU A 108 15.85 10.40 -6.26
CA GLU A 108 15.49 10.18 -7.66
C GLU A 108 15.94 11.35 -8.56
N ILE A 109 15.83 12.60 -8.07
CA ILE A 109 16.41 13.77 -8.75
C ILE A 109 17.91 13.60 -8.95
N LEU A 110 18.63 13.17 -7.92
CA LEU A 110 20.08 12.92 -7.98
C LEU A 110 20.40 11.78 -8.94
N ARG A 111 19.66 10.68 -8.90
CA ARG A 111 19.83 9.52 -9.80
C ARG A 111 19.65 9.93 -11.26
N LEU A 112 18.59 10.68 -11.57
CA LEU A 112 18.32 11.17 -12.92
C LEU A 112 19.41 12.15 -13.39
N ARG A 113 19.91 13.01 -12.51
CA ARG A 113 21.01 13.94 -12.81
C ARG A 113 22.33 13.20 -13.03
N ALA A 114 22.64 12.19 -12.21
CA ALA A 114 23.85 11.38 -12.35
C ALA A 114 23.83 10.53 -13.62
N ALA A 115 22.68 9.96 -13.98
CA ALA A 115 22.51 9.21 -15.23
C ALA A 115 22.53 10.10 -16.48
N ASN A 116 22.22 11.39 -16.34
CA ASN A 116 22.16 12.34 -17.46
C ASN A 116 22.82 13.69 -17.13
N PRO A 117 24.16 13.75 -16.96
CA PRO A 117 24.83 14.97 -16.51
C PRO A 117 24.73 16.15 -17.48
N ASN A 118 24.67 15.84 -18.78
CA ASN A 118 24.66 16.85 -19.85
C ASN A 118 23.26 17.28 -20.28
N GLN A 119 22.21 16.62 -19.79
CA GLN A 119 20.83 16.99 -20.12
C GLN A 119 20.38 18.21 -19.31
N PRO A 120 19.50 19.05 -19.88
CA PRO A 120 18.97 20.22 -19.17
C PRO A 120 18.08 19.79 -18.00
N LEU A 121 18.11 20.54 -16.91
CA LEU A 121 17.30 20.26 -15.71
C LEU A 121 15.79 20.34 -15.98
N SER A 122 15.36 21.03 -17.04
CA SER A 122 13.97 21.03 -17.52
C SER A 122 13.48 19.64 -17.90
N MET A 123 14.35 18.77 -18.40
CA MET A 123 13.99 17.40 -18.75
C MET A 123 13.73 16.54 -17.51
N ILE A 124 14.55 16.71 -16.46
CA ILE A 124 14.34 16.05 -15.16
C ILE A 124 13.04 16.55 -14.54
N ALA A 125 12.80 17.87 -14.58
CA ALA A 125 11.60 18.50 -14.06
C ALA A 125 10.33 17.98 -14.77
N GLN A 126 10.35 17.90 -16.11
CA GLN A 126 9.26 17.35 -16.90
C GLN A 126 9.00 15.87 -16.57
N ARG A 127 10.06 15.06 -16.46
CA ARG A 127 9.95 13.63 -16.14
C ARG A 127 9.34 13.38 -14.76
N LEU A 128 9.65 14.24 -13.80
CA LEU A 128 9.15 14.15 -12.42
C LEU A 128 7.84 14.92 -12.21
N GLY A 129 7.36 15.67 -13.20
CA GLY A 129 6.17 16.52 -13.09
C GLY A 129 6.34 17.69 -12.11
N CYS A 130 7.56 18.22 -11.97
CA CYS A 130 7.88 19.33 -11.06
C CYS A 130 8.46 20.54 -11.79
N SER A 131 8.70 21.64 -11.07
CA SER A 131 9.39 22.82 -11.63
C SER A 131 10.91 22.66 -11.61
N VAL A 132 11.62 23.37 -12.50
CA VAL A 132 13.09 23.44 -12.48
C VAL A 132 13.61 24.04 -11.18
N SER A 133 12.89 24.99 -10.57
CA SER A 133 13.24 25.55 -9.27
C SER A 133 13.21 24.50 -8.15
N THR A 134 12.28 23.54 -8.23
CA THR A 134 12.20 22.40 -7.30
C THR A 134 13.42 21.51 -7.43
N VAL A 135 13.82 21.17 -8.67
CA VAL A 135 15.01 20.37 -8.97
C VAL A 135 16.27 21.07 -8.42
N LYS A 136 16.48 22.35 -8.75
CA LYS A 136 17.63 23.13 -8.26
C LYS A 136 17.69 23.18 -6.74
N ARG A 137 16.56 23.39 -6.07
CA ARG A 137 16.47 23.42 -4.60
C ARG A 137 16.85 22.08 -3.97
N HIS A 138 16.54 20.95 -4.60
CA HIS A 138 16.92 19.62 -4.10
C HIS A 138 18.39 19.34 -4.34
N LEU A 139 18.92 19.63 -5.54
CA LEU A 139 20.35 19.48 -5.85
C LEU A 139 21.22 20.32 -4.91
N ARG A 140 20.84 21.59 -4.67
CA ARG A 140 21.56 22.46 -3.72
C ARG A 140 21.57 21.89 -2.29
N ARG A 141 20.43 21.38 -1.80
CA ARG A 141 20.37 20.73 -0.47
C ARG A 141 21.25 19.48 -0.38
N ILE A 142 21.44 18.77 -1.49
CA ILE A 142 22.33 17.61 -1.58
C ILE A 142 23.80 18.04 -1.54
N GLU A 143 24.15 19.06 -2.33
CA GLU A 143 25.49 19.66 -2.34
C GLU A 143 25.87 20.22 -0.96
N ASP A 144 24.92 20.87 -0.27
CA ASP A 144 25.10 21.43 1.07
C ASP A 144 25.18 20.35 2.17
N GLY A 145 25.14 19.05 1.83
CA GLY A 145 25.16 17.93 2.79
C GLY A 145 23.88 17.79 3.63
N ASN A 146 22.88 18.64 3.40
CA ASN A 146 21.60 18.68 4.11
C ASN A 146 20.57 17.68 3.54
N PHE A 147 21.01 16.70 2.76
CA PHE A 147 20.17 15.63 2.22
C PHE A 147 20.79 14.27 2.51
N VAL A 148 20.08 13.46 3.27
CA VAL A 148 20.40 12.05 3.46
C VAL A 148 19.43 11.23 2.59
N PRO A 149 19.88 10.63 1.47
CA PRO A 149 19.03 9.76 0.69
C PRO A 149 18.57 8.59 1.57
N LYS A 150 17.25 8.41 1.72
CA LYS A 150 16.72 7.21 2.37
C LYS A 150 17.01 6.04 1.44
N LYS A 151 17.89 5.12 1.86
CA LYS A 151 18.08 3.87 1.11
C LYS A 151 16.74 3.15 1.02
N PRO A 152 16.31 2.69 -0.17
CA PRO A 152 15.10 1.89 -0.27
C PRO A 152 15.28 0.66 0.61
N LYS A 153 14.37 0.47 1.58
CA LYS A 153 14.38 -0.74 2.39
C LYS A 153 14.11 -1.92 1.47
N PRO A 154 14.85 -3.03 1.60
CA PRO A 154 14.54 -4.24 0.83
C PRO A 154 13.11 -4.67 1.15
N ILE A 155 12.36 -5.02 0.10
CA ILE A 155 11.00 -5.51 0.24
C ILE A 155 11.07 -6.84 1.01
N PRO A 156 10.36 -6.98 2.15
CA PRO A 156 10.35 -8.23 2.90
C PRO A 156 9.83 -9.39 2.04
N SER A 157 10.34 -10.60 2.28
CA SER A 157 9.84 -11.79 1.59
C SER A 157 8.38 -12.08 1.97
N PRO A 158 7.60 -12.75 1.09
CA PRO A 158 6.21 -13.11 1.39
C PRO A 158 6.06 -13.89 2.71
N GLU A 159 7.05 -14.73 3.04
CA GLU A 159 7.10 -15.50 4.29
C GLU A 159 7.18 -14.59 5.52
N ILE A 160 8.04 -13.56 5.49
CA ILE A 160 8.16 -12.59 6.58
C ILE A 160 6.86 -11.81 6.76
N ILE A 161 6.22 -11.41 5.65
CA ILE A 161 4.95 -10.69 5.68
C ILE A 161 3.87 -11.56 6.34
N LEU A 162 3.76 -12.83 5.93
CA LEU A 162 2.79 -13.77 6.48
C LEU A 162 3.05 -14.08 7.96
N ALA A 163 4.32 -14.32 8.34
CA ALA A 163 4.70 -14.55 9.73
C ALA A 163 4.35 -13.34 10.62
N THR A 164 4.58 -12.13 10.14
CA THR A 164 4.24 -10.88 10.86
C THR A 164 2.73 -10.73 11.02
N LEU A 165 1.94 -11.05 9.98
CA LEU A 165 0.48 -11.05 10.06
C LEU A 165 -0.04 -12.05 11.09
N ASN A 166 0.50 -13.28 11.10
CA ASN A 166 0.10 -14.31 12.04
C ASN A 166 0.43 -13.91 13.49
N ALA A 167 1.60 -13.31 13.72
CA ALA A 167 1.97 -12.75 15.02
C ALA A 167 1.04 -11.61 15.46
N MET A 168 0.61 -10.74 14.52
CA MET A 168 -0.38 -9.70 14.79
C MET A 168 -1.72 -10.31 15.22
N LYS A 169 -2.27 -11.25 14.45
CA LYS A 169 -3.56 -11.90 14.76
C LYS A 169 -3.51 -12.63 16.11
N GLY A 170 -2.44 -13.38 16.39
CA GLY A 170 -2.26 -14.09 17.66
C GLY A 170 -2.22 -13.17 18.89
N SER A 171 -1.59 -11.99 18.76
CA SER A 171 -1.54 -11.00 19.84
C SER A 171 -2.89 -10.33 20.16
N VAL A 172 -3.78 -10.24 19.17
CA VAL A 172 -5.15 -9.71 19.36
C VAL A 172 -6.00 -10.74 20.10
N THR A 173 -5.91 -12.02 19.73
CA THR A 173 -6.65 -13.10 20.39
C THR A 173 -6.27 -13.26 21.87
N GLN A 174 -4.98 -13.12 22.21
CA GLN A 174 -4.51 -13.21 23.60
C GLN A 174 -4.91 -12.02 24.49
N ARG A 175 -5.22 -10.86 23.91
CA ARG A 175 -5.68 -9.68 24.67
C ARG A 175 -7.19 -9.65 24.89
N ALA A 176 -7.94 -10.49 24.17
CA ALA A 176 -9.39 -10.59 24.26
C ALA A 176 -9.87 -11.75 25.13
N ALA A 177 -8.95 -12.58 25.63
CA ALA A 177 -9.17 -13.65 26.61
C ALA A 177 -8.78 -13.16 28.02
#